data_AF-A0AA35LRA1-F1
#
_entry.id   AF-A0AA35LRA1-F1
#
_cell.length_a   1.000
_cell.length_b   1.000
_cell.length_c   1.000
_cell.angle_alpha   90.00
_cell.angle_beta   90.00
_cell.angle_gamma   90.00
#
_symmetry.space_group_name_H-M   'P 1'
#
loop_
_entity.id
_entity.type
_entity.pdbx_description
1 polymer ?
#
loop_
_entity_poly.entity_id
_entity_poly.type
_entity_poly.pdbx_seq_one_letter_code
_entity_poly.pdbx_strand_id
1 'polypeptide(L)'
;MSDSKLLNGTVYELKYVDVFWEMYLPDSRNFTPEARQYSIAGWALLAQKWVHYDGALKLALGAISLNTIGQELGKQWMIQEGRELYGAALQDWSGHVSGEEAIMMLTKPENYINRDAHDLLCDGRLRSSTFARKKCFFNDHAWKTVPWWRIRKTEKDKLIDIILEVPELLESLDNTISTYDGEQHIVNMQTLSARLLRCEEQLENWQKQASQQLMIGEETQDATGLAASHLMSIYWAYRVLIRGVLENYQFYQEIPASAISLSEMRDNILRRTVRFSSAKSGWFGKQIIGFPVGVAMRFAPPARTGEYPAICETVSARLS
;
A
#
# COMPACT_ATOMS: atom_id res chain seq x y z
N MET A 1 24.67 17.99 31.12
CA MET A 1 23.37 17.88 31.83
C MET A 1 22.30 18.23 30.81
N SER A 2 22.10 17.44 29.74
CA SER A 2 21.23 16.25 29.63
C SER A 2 19.77 16.52 30.01
N ASP A 3 19.04 17.19 29.10
CA ASP A 3 17.58 17.36 29.10
C ASP A 3 16.81 16.04 28.91
N SER A 4 17.39 14.87 29.22
CA SER A 4 16.76 13.54 29.08
C SER A 4 15.94 13.14 30.31
N LYS A 5 15.20 14.08 30.91
CA LYS A 5 14.38 13.84 32.11
C LYS A 5 12.97 14.42 32.03
N LEU A 6 12.32 14.33 30.87
CA LEU A 6 10.92 14.70 30.69
C LEU A 6 10.12 13.57 30.01
N LEU A 7 10.11 12.38 30.62
CA LEU A 7 9.21 11.27 30.24
C LEU A 7 8.40 10.76 31.43
N ASN A 8 7.92 11.68 32.27
CA ASN A 8 6.89 11.38 33.25
C ASN A 8 5.65 12.21 32.92
N GLY A 9 4.82 11.71 31.98
CA GLY A 9 3.50 12.27 31.76
C GLY A 9 2.88 11.87 30.43
N THR A 10 1.82 11.07 30.52
CA THR A 10 0.83 10.79 29.46
C THR A 10 0.40 12.04 28.67
N VAL A 11 0.47 13.23 29.28
CA VAL A 11 0.08 14.52 28.69
C VAL A 11 1.03 15.01 27.59
N TYR A 12 2.35 14.77 27.69
CA TYR A 12 3.29 15.17 26.64
C TYR A 12 3.24 14.23 25.43
N GLU A 13 3.07 12.92 25.64
CA GLU A 13 2.87 11.95 24.56
C GLU A 13 1.59 12.26 23.76
N LEU A 14 0.49 12.61 24.44
CA LEU A 14 -0.77 12.99 23.78
C LEU A 14 -0.63 14.23 22.90
N LYS A 15 0.13 15.23 23.36
CA LYS A 15 0.41 16.44 22.57
C LYS A 15 1.09 16.12 21.23
N TYR A 16 2.01 15.15 21.20
CA TYR A 16 2.70 14.78 19.96
C TYR A 16 1.86 13.87 19.06
N VAL A 17 0.91 13.12 19.61
CA VAL A 17 -0.08 12.37 18.81
C VAL A 17 -1.03 13.32 18.10
N ASP A 18 -1.53 14.36 18.78
CA ASP A 18 -2.41 15.37 18.17
C ASP A 18 -1.68 16.14 17.05
N VAL A 19 -0.45 16.59 17.31
CA VAL A 19 0.39 17.25 16.29
C VAL A 19 0.69 16.31 15.12
N PHE A 20 0.89 15.01 15.38
CA PHE A 20 1.05 14.04 14.31
C PHE A 20 -0.17 13.98 13.42
N TRP A 21 -1.40 13.92 13.95
CA TRP A 21 -2.60 13.89 13.12
C TRP A 21 -2.77 15.18 12.30
N GLU A 22 -2.43 16.34 12.86
CA GLU A 22 -2.42 17.62 12.13
C GLU A 22 -1.42 17.64 10.97
N MET A 23 -0.27 16.98 11.13
CA MET A 23 0.73 16.83 10.06
C MET A 23 0.41 15.67 9.10
N TYR A 24 -0.25 14.62 9.58
CA TYR A 24 -0.53 13.40 8.83
C TYR A 24 -1.59 13.63 7.76
N LEU A 25 -2.68 14.33 8.13
CA LEU A 25 -3.75 14.79 7.23
C LEU A 25 -4.14 16.24 7.55
N PRO A 26 -3.36 17.22 7.04
CA PRO A 26 -3.67 18.63 7.13
C PRO A 26 -5.08 18.90 6.58
N ASP A 27 -5.83 19.77 7.25
CA ASP A 27 -7.21 20.15 6.90
C ASP A 27 -8.28 19.03 6.97
N SER A 28 -7.90 17.77 7.24
CA SER A 28 -8.80 16.61 7.21
C SER A 28 -8.61 15.70 8.42
N ARG A 29 -9.00 16.20 9.61
CA ARG A 29 -8.87 15.48 10.89
C ARG A 29 -9.53 14.09 10.92
N ASN A 30 -10.46 13.81 9.99
CA ASN A 30 -11.13 12.52 9.86
C ASN A 30 -11.20 12.09 8.39
N PHE A 31 -10.91 10.81 8.11
CA PHE A 31 -11.37 10.18 6.87
C PHE A 31 -12.88 10.10 6.92
N THR A 32 -13.54 10.82 6.00
CA THR A 32 -14.99 10.75 5.83
C THR A 32 -15.40 9.32 5.47
N PRO A 33 -16.63 8.89 5.78
CA PRO A 33 -17.16 7.60 5.31
C PRO A 33 -17.02 7.42 3.80
N GLU A 34 -17.13 8.51 3.04
CA GLU A 34 -16.95 8.56 1.59
C GLU A 34 -15.50 8.26 1.20
N ALA A 35 -14.52 8.86 1.89
CA ALA A 35 -13.12 8.58 1.66
C ALA A 35 -12.77 7.11 1.94
N ARG A 36 -13.47 6.40 2.83
CA ARG A 36 -13.24 4.95 3.08
C ARG A 36 -13.52 4.07 1.86
N GLN A 37 -14.33 4.54 0.91
CA GLN A 37 -14.60 3.79 -0.32
C GLN A 37 -13.37 3.70 -1.23
N TYR A 38 -12.39 4.59 -1.03
CA TYR A 38 -11.16 4.70 -1.81
C TYR A 38 -9.90 4.55 -0.97
N SER A 39 -9.98 4.91 0.32
CA SER A 39 -8.86 5.03 1.23
C SER A 39 -8.51 3.69 1.86
N ILE A 40 -7.25 3.62 2.23
CA ILE A 40 -6.58 2.47 2.85
C ILE A 40 -6.19 2.81 4.29
N ALA A 41 -6.81 3.86 4.82
CA ALA A 41 -6.54 4.43 6.13
C ALA A 41 -7.66 4.12 7.13
N GLY A 42 -8.35 2.99 6.97
CA GLY A 42 -9.25 2.47 8.00
C GLY A 42 -8.53 2.29 9.34
N TRP A 43 -7.26 1.90 9.30
CA TRP A 43 -6.36 1.78 10.44
C TRP A 43 -6.17 3.12 11.13
N ALA A 44 -6.15 4.25 10.42
CA ALA A 44 -6.00 5.56 11.04
C ALA A 44 -7.20 5.90 11.92
N LEU A 45 -8.41 5.51 11.49
CA LEU A 45 -9.63 5.67 12.28
C LEU A 45 -9.65 4.76 13.50
N LEU A 46 -9.20 3.51 13.35
CA LEU A 46 -9.05 2.58 14.47
C LEU A 46 -7.96 3.08 15.43
N ALA A 47 -6.83 3.57 14.91
CA ALA A 47 -5.74 4.10 15.70
C ALA A 47 -6.18 5.32 16.51
N GLN A 48 -6.89 6.26 15.90
CA GLN A 48 -7.48 7.40 16.63
C GLN A 48 -8.48 6.95 17.71
N LYS A 49 -9.30 5.92 17.45
CA LYS A 49 -10.26 5.38 18.41
C LYS A 49 -9.58 4.69 19.60
N TRP A 50 -8.48 3.96 19.35
CA TRP A 50 -7.90 3.02 20.32
C TRP A 50 -6.55 3.47 20.91
N VAL A 51 -5.90 4.52 20.41
CA VAL A 51 -4.57 4.99 20.88
C VAL A 51 -4.55 5.33 22.38
N HIS A 52 -5.70 5.72 22.95
CA HIS A 52 -5.79 6.02 24.38
C HIS A 52 -5.90 4.77 25.27
N TYR A 53 -6.18 3.60 24.68
CA TYR A 53 -6.45 2.35 25.38
C TYR A 53 -5.36 1.28 25.17
N ASP A 54 -4.54 1.42 24.13
CA ASP A 54 -3.48 0.47 23.79
C ASP A 54 -2.09 1.12 23.91
N GLY A 55 -1.29 0.60 24.85
CA GLY A 55 0.05 1.10 25.13
C GLY A 55 1.04 0.90 23.98
N ALA A 56 0.92 -0.20 23.23
CA ALA A 56 1.80 -0.47 22.09
C ALA A 56 1.48 0.45 20.92
N LEU A 57 0.19 0.66 20.63
CA LEU A 57 -0.27 1.62 19.62
C LEU A 57 0.14 3.05 19.99
N LYS A 58 0.07 3.40 21.29
CA LYS A 58 0.51 4.69 21.80
C LYS A 58 2.01 4.91 21.65
N LEU A 59 2.82 3.90 21.97
CA LEU A 59 4.28 3.94 21.78
C LEU A 59 4.65 4.02 20.30
N ALA A 60 4.02 3.23 19.44
CA ALA A 60 4.25 3.24 18.00
C ALA A 60 3.90 4.61 17.38
N LEU A 61 2.73 5.16 17.69
CA LEU A 61 2.34 6.49 17.23
C LEU A 61 3.25 7.58 17.81
N GLY A 62 3.62 7.51 19.09
CA GLY A 62 4.53 8.47 19.73
C GLY A 62 5.92 8.46 19.09
N ALA A 63 6.47 7.29 18.80
CA ALA A 63 7.74 7.12 18.08
C ALA A 63 7.70 7.76 16.69
N ILE A 64 6.63 7.44 15.97
CA ILE A 64 6.34 7.97 14.64
C ILE A 64 6.21 9.51 14.68
N SER A 65 5.48 10.05 15.65
CA SER A 65 5.33 11.50 15.87
C SER A 65 6.67 12.18 16.12
N LEU A 66 7.47 11.65 17.05
CA LEU A 66 8.75 12.25 17.45
C LEU A 66 9.75 12.26 16.31
N ASN A 67 9.86 11.15 15.57
CA ASN A 67 10.75 11.08 14.42
C ASN A 67 10.33 12.08 13.32
N THR A 68 9.04 12.13 12.99
CA THR A 68 8.53 13.01 11.93
C THR A 68 8.61 14.49 12.29
N ILE A 69 8.16 14.88 13.50
CA ILE A 69 8.26 16.26 13.99
C ILE A 69 9.72 16.68 14.16
N GLY A 70 10.57 15.76 14.63
CA GLY A 70 11.99 15.96 14.77
C GLY A 70 12.68 16.27 13.44
N GLN A 71 12.33 15.55 12.37
CA GLN A 71 12.83 15.83 11.02
C GLN A 71 12.38 17.19 10.50
N GLU A 72 11.09 17.51 10.64
CA GLU A 72 10.53 18.78 10.16
C GLU A 72 11.13 19.99 10.89
N LEU A 73 11.33 19.88 12.21
CA LEU A 73 11.87 20.97 13.03
C LEU A 73 13.39 20.95 13.14
N GLY A 74 14.08 20.01 12.47
CA GLY A 74 15.54 19.84 12.58
C GLY A 74 16.03 19.45 13.98
N LYS A 75 15.17 18.88 14.82
CA LYS A 75 15.46 18.53 16.22
C LYS A 75 15.98 17.11 16.35
N GLN A 76 17.31 16.97 16.31
CA GLN A 76 17.99 15.67 16.37
C GLN A 76 17.63 14.82 17.60
N TRP A 77 17.38 15.46 18.75
CA TRP A 77 16.98 14.72 19.95
C TRP A 77 15.63 14.02 19.79
N MET A 78 14.64 14.66 19.12
CA MET A 78 13.35 14.04 18.84
C MET A 78 13.48 12.89 17.85
N ILE A 79 14.40 13.03 16.88
CA ILE A 79 14.70 11.98 15.92
C ILE A 79 15.34 10.78 16.64
N GLN A 80 16.26 11.02 17.57
CA GLN A 80 16.93 9.96 18.33
C GLN A 80 15.96 9.24 19.28
N GLU A 81 15.19 10.00 20.06
CA GLU A 81 14.14 9.47 20.94
C GLU A 81 13.07 8.72 20.15
N GLY A 82 12.66 9.30 19.01
CA GLY A 82 11.73 8.66 18.08
C GLY A 82 12.27 7.36 17.52
N ARG A 83 13.58 7.26 17.23
CA ARG A 83 14.21 6.00 16.79
C ARG A 83 14.29 4.96 17.89
N GLU A 84 14.54 5.35 19.13
CA GLU A 84 14.60 4.44 20.28
C GLU A 84 13.21 3.88 20.59
N LEU A 85 12.20 4.75 20.64
CA LEU A 85 10.80 4.37 20.76
C LEU A 85 10.34 3.57 19.54
N TYR A 86 10.80 3.90 18.33
CA TYR A 86 10.47 3.16 17.10
C TYR A 86 11.17 1.81 17.07
N GLY A 87 12.35 1.66 17.66
CA GLY A 87 13.05 0.38 17.81
C GLY A 87 12.33 -0.55 18.76
N ALA A 88 11.88 -0.03 19.91
CA ALA A 88 11.00 -0.75 20.83
C ALA A 88 9.66 -1.09 20.16
N ALA A 89 9.04 -0.12 19.51
CA ALA A 89 7.80 -0.31 18.78
C ALA A 89 7.98 -1.21 17.55
N LEU A 90 9.15 -1.32 16.89
CA LEU A 90 9.41 -2.20 15.75
C LEU A 90 9.65 -3.64 16.17
N GLN A 91 10.31 -3.88 17.31
CA GLN A 91 10.35 -5.22 17.89
C GLN A 91 8.94 -5.70 18.21
N ASP A 92 8.11 -4.81 18.75
CA ASP A 92 6.69 -5.08 18.96
C ASP A 92 5.92 -5.14 17.63
N TRP A 93 6.18 -4.26 16.66
CA TRP A 93 5.39 -4.06 15.43
C TRP A 93 5.74 -5.03 14.30
N SER A 94 6.99 -5.44 14.14
CA SER A 94 7.33 -6.59 13.29
C SER A 94 6.72 -7.86 13.86
N GLY A 95 6.70 -7.97 15.19
CA GLY A 95 5.91 -8.93 15.94
C GLY A 95 4.41 -8.74 15.76
N HIS A 96 3.88 -7.52 15.63
CA HIS A 96 2.46 -7.23 15.47
C HIS A 96 1.98 -7.30 14.02
N VAL A 97 2.79 -7.06 12.99
CA VAL A 97 2.39 -7.21 11.59
C VAL A 97 2.39 -8.68 11.24
N SER A 98 3.47 -9.38 11.59
CA SER A 98 3.50 -10.84 11.54
C SER A 98 2.47 -11.44 12.49
N GLY A 99 2.25 -10.79 13.64
CA GLY A 99 1.29 -11.18 14.67
C GLY A 99 -0.16 -10.87 14.33
N GLU A 100 -0.46 -9.81 13.59
CA GLU A 100 -1.79 -9.42 13.13
C GLU A 100 -2.20 -10.36 12.02
N GLU A 101 -1.33 -10.58 11.03
CA GLU A 101 -1.54 -11.62 10.03
C GLU A 101 -1.62 -13.01 10.69
N ALA A 102 -0.80 -13.32 11.70
CA ALA A 102 -0.91 -14.57 12.44
C ALA A 102 -2.20 -14.68 13.26
N ILE A 103 -2.65 -13.63 13.94
CA ILE A 103 -3.91 -13.57 14.68
C ILE A 103 -5.08 -13.70 13.71
N MET A 104 -5.00 -13.07 12.55
CA MET A 104 -5.95 -13.24 11.45
C MET A 104 -5.95 -14.68 10.95
N MET A 105 -4.80 -15.33 10.79
CA MET A 105 -4.71 -16.74 10.42
C MET A 105 -5.19 -17.70 11.51
N LEU A 106 -5.03 -17.34 12.79
CA LEU A 106 -5.52 -18.11 13.94
C LEU A 106 -7.03 -17.95 14.14
N THR A 107 -7.63 -16.95 13.49
CA THR A 107 -9.07 -16.71 13.48
C THR A 107 -9.66 -17.15 12.15
N LYS A 108 -10.97 -17.38 12.12
CA LYS A 108 -11.66 -17.82 10.89
C LYS A 108 -12.25 -16.61 10.15
N PRO A 109 -12.41 -16.67 8.82
CA PRO A 109 -13.00 -15.59 8.02
C PRO A 109 -14.34 -15.06 8.56
N GLU A 110 -15.13 -15.90 9.23
CA GLU A 110 -16.42 -15.54 9.82
C GLU A 110 -16.31 -14.45 10.91
N ASN A 111 -15.16 -14.36 11.59
CA ASN A 111 -14.91 -13.36 12.62
C ASN A 111 -14.81 -11.94 12.05
N TYR A 112 -14.59 -11.82 10.74
CA TYR A 112 -14.43 -10.56 10.01
C TYR A 112 -15.71 -10.09 9.31
N ILE A 113 -16.86 -10.68 9.64
CA ILE A 113 -18.18 -10.25 9.14
C ILE A 113 -18.64 -8.95 9.84
N ASN A 114 -18.17 -8.69 11.06
CA ASN A 114 -18.56 -7.52 11.85
C ASN A 114 -17.65 -6.32 11.57
N ARG A 115 -18.23 -5.11 11.57
CA ARG A 115 -17.63 -3.88 11.02
C ARG A 115 -16.21 -3.57 11.53
N ASP A 116 -15.97 -3.60 12.84
CA ASP A 116 -14.67 -3.21 13.41
C ASP A 116 -13.53 -4.17 12.99
N ALA A 117 -13.80 -5.48 12.97
CA ALA A 117 -12.85 -6.47 12.46
C ALA A 117 -12.73 -6.41 10.93
N HIS A 118 -13.84 -6.15 10.24
CA HIS A 118 -13.88 -6.03 8.79
C HIS A 118 -13.02 -4.89 8.26
N ASP A 119 -13.01 -3.73 8.92
CA ASP A 119 -12.16 -2.60 8.53
C ASP A 119 -10.66 -2.97 8.63
N LEU A 120 -10.26 -3.72 9.66
CA LEU A 120 -8.89 -4.24 9.82
C LEU A 120 -8.52 -5.23 8.71
N LEU A 121 -9.44 -6.14 8.38
CA LEU A 121 -9.27 -7.06 7.24
C LEU A 121 -9.05 -6.29 5.94
N CYS A 122 -9.89 -5.30 5.64
CA CYS A 122 -9.82 -4.53 4.41
C CYS A 122 -8.45 -3.86 4.19
N ASP A 123 -7.86 -3.32 5.25
CA ASP A 123 -6.56 -2.64 5.17
C ASP A 123 -5.38 -3.63 5.12
N GLY A 124 -5.44 -4.70 5.93
CA GLY A 124 -4.44 -5.76 5.92
C GLY A 124 -4.26 -6.36 4.52
N ARG A 125 -5.36 -6.59 3.80
CA ARG A 125 -5.34 -7.16 2.43
C ARG A 125 -4.53 -6.34 1.44
N LEU A 126 -4.68 -5.01 1.43
CA LEU A 126 -3.89 -4.19 0.50
C LEU A 126 -2.41 -4.19 0.90
N ARG A 127 -2.12 -4.07 2.21
CA ARG A 127 -0.74 -4.05 2.69
C ARG A 127 0.00 -5.33 2.30
N SER A 128 -0.61 -6.50 2.50
CA SER A 128 -0.01 -7.79 2.12
C SER A 128 0.22 -7.90 0.62
N SER A 129 -0.66 -7.33 -0.22
CA SER A 129 -0.44 -7.33 -1.68
C SER A 129 0.75 -6.47 -2.11
N THR A 130 0.94 -5.31 -1.48
CA THR A 130 1.86 -4.26 -1.93
C THR A 130 3.33 -4.58 -1.65
N PHE A 131 3.60 -5.25 -0.54
CA PHE A 131 4.96 -5.45 -0.05
C PHE A 131 5.47 -6.90 -0.17
N ALA A 132 4.60 -7.87 -0.48
CA ALA A 132 4.98 -9.27 -0.59
C ALA A 132 5.06 -9.72 -2.06
N ARG A 133 6.16 -10.39 -2.42
CA ARG A 133 6.24 -11.23 -3.63
C ARG A 133 5.89 -12.70 -3.31
N LYS A 134 5.03 -12.92 -2.32
CA LYS A 134 4.65 -14.24 -1.83
C LYS A 134 3.15 -14.35 -1.73
N LYS A 135 2.64 -15.55 -1.98
CA LYS A 135 1.24 -15.89 -1.78
C LYS A 135 0.82 -15.54 -0.35
N CYS A 136 -0.34 -14.89 -0.24
CA CYS A 136 -0.95 -14.56 1.02
C CYS A 136 -2.29 -15.29 1.16
N PHE A 137 -2.64 -15.72 2.39
CA PHE A 137 -3.90 -16.41 2.70
C PHE A 137 -5.14 -15.57 2.36
N PHE A 138 -5.02 -14.23 2.29
CA PHE A 138 -6.09 -13.35 1.81
C PHE A 138 -6.52 -13.62 0.36
N ASN A 139 -5.68 -14.29 -0.43
CA ASN A 139 -6.02 -14.69 -1.80
C ASN A 139 -6.96 -15.91 -1.85
N ASP A 140 -7.11 -16.65 -0.75
CA ASP A 140 -7.96 -17.83 -0.72
C ASP A 140 -9.44 -17.47 -0.84
N HIS A 141 -10.23 -18.35 -1.47
CA HIS A 141 -11.64 -18.11 -1.78
C HIS A 141 -12.47 -17.75 -0.53
N ALA A 142 -12.23 -18.41 0.60
CA ALA A 142 -12.95 -18.13 1.84
C ALA A 142 -12.75 -16.68 2.32
N TRP A 143 -11.52 -16.17 2.27
CA TRP A 143 -11.17 -14.79 2.66
C TRP A 143 -11.69 -13.74 1.67
N LYS A 144 -11.92 -14.11 0.41
CA LYS A 144 -12.57 -13.26 -0.59
C LYS A 144 -14.10 -13.27 -0.52
N THR A 145 -14.73 -14.18 0.22
CA THR A 145 -16.19 -14.36 0.17
C THR A 145 -16.88 -14.25 1.52
N VAL A 146 -16.43 -15.01 2.52
CA VAL A 146 -17.09 -15.12 3.83
C VAL A 146 -17.17 -13.78 4.58
N PRO A 147 -16.10 -12.97 4.69
CA PRO A 147 -16.17 -11.68 5.39
C PRO A 147 -17.15 -10.69 4.75
N TRP A 148 -17.50 -10.89 3.48
CA TRP A 148 -18.36 -10.02 2.68
C TRP A 148 -19.83 -10.42 2.72
N TRP A 149 -20.22 -11.37 3.57
CA TRP A 149 -21.59 -11.86 3.65
C TRP A 149 -22.61 -10.77 3.99
N ARG A 150 -22.25 -9.82 4.88
CA ARG A 150 -23.13 -8.71 5.30
C ARG A 150 -22.77 -7.36 4.67
N ILE A 151 -21.52 -7.19 4.26
CA ILE A 151 -20.98 -5.91 3.80
C ILE A 151 -20.70 -6.04 2.30
N ARG A 152 -21.31 -5.16 1.51
CA ARG A 152 -21.09 -5.13 0.06
C ARG A 152 -19.70 -4.60 -0.24
N LYS A 153 -18.97 -5.30 -1.13
CA LYS A 153 -17.67 -4.85 -1.65
C LYS A 153 -17.79 -3.51 -2.38
N THR A 154 -16.89 -2.60 -2.04
CA THR A 154 -16.65 -1.35 -2.78
C THR A 154 -15.82 -1.63 -4.04
N GLU A 155 -15.67 -0.63 -4.92
CA GLU A 155 -14.78 -0.75 -6.08
C GLU A 155 -13.32 -0.95 -5.66
N LYS A 156 -12.88 -0.34 -4.54
CA LYS A 156 -11.59 -0.62 -3.91
C LYS A 156 -11.43 -2.09 -3.58
N ASP A 157 -12.41 -2.71 -2.94
CA ASP A 157 -12.31 -4.10 -2.49
C ASP A 157 -12.25 -5.08 -3.66
N LYS A 158 -12.97 -4.77 -4.74
CA LYS A 158 -12.88 -5.54 -5.99
C LYS A 158 -11.51 -5.41 -6.65
N LEU A 159 -10.88 -4.23 -6.64
CA LEU A 159 -9.51 -4.08 -7.11
C LEU A 159 -8.55 -4.91 -6.25
N ILE A 160 -8.70 -4.84 -4.92
CA ILE A 160 -7.88 -5.59 -3.97
C ILE A 160 -7.98 -7.10 -4.22
N ASP A 161 -9.19 -7.62 -4.52
CA ASP A 161 -9.37 -9.03 -4.87
C ASP A 161 -8.55 -9.47 -6.08
N ILE A 162 -8.38 -8.59 -7.08
CA ILE A 162 -7.60 -8.86 -8.29
C ILE A 162 -6.10 -8.80 -7.98
N ILE A 163 -5.64 -7.72 -7.34
CA ILE A 163 -4.19 -7.51 -7.07
C ILE A 163 -3.62 -8.51 -6.06
N LEU A 164 -4.46 -9.11 -5.19
CA LEU A 164 -4.04 -10.17 -4.28
C LEU A 164 -3.55 -11.44 -5.00
N GLU A 165 -3.90 -11.63 -6.28
CA GLU A 165 -3.35 -12.73 -7.07
C GLU A 165 -1.90 -12.45 -7.51
N VAL A 166 -1.52 -11.17 -7.67
CA VAL A 166 -0.23 -10.78 -8.27
C VAL A 166 0.99 -11.29 -7.47
N PRO A 167 1.06 -11.17 -6.12
CA PRO A 167 2.14 -11.76 -5.34
C PRO A 167 2.36 -13.26 -5.59
N GLU A 168 1.28 -14.03 -5.73
CA GLU A 168 1.34 -15.47 -6.00
C GLU A 168 1.85 -15.75 -7.43
N LEU A 169 1.49 -14.90 -8.40
CA LEU A 169 2.02 -14.99 -9.77
C LEU A 169 3.52 -14.69 -9.81
N LEU A 170 3.96 -13.68 -9.07
CA LEU A 170 5.37 -13.31 -8.96
C LEU A 170 6.19 -14.38 -8.25
N GLU A 171 5.65 -14.99 -7.19
CA GLU A 171 6.28 -16.16 -6.54
C GLU A 171 6.38 -17.35 -7.50
N SER A 172 5.31 -17.63 -8.27
CA SER A 172 5.30 -18.69 -9.27
C SER A 172 6.33 -18.45 -10.37
N LEU A 173 6.51 -17.19 -10.79
CA LEU A 173 7.54 -16.78 -11.74
C LEU A 173 8.94 -17.02 -11.16
N ASP A 174 9.20 -16.53 -9.95
CA ASP A 174 10.50 -16.66 -9.28
C ASP A 174 10.88 -18.14 -9.12
N ASN A 175 9.93 -18.99 -8.75
CA ASN A 175 10.11 -20.44 -8.67
C ASN A 175 10.40 -21.06 -10.04
N THR A 176 9.60 -20.72 -11.07
CA THR A 176 9.75 -21.27 -12.42
C THR A 176 11.08 -20.90 -13.06
N ILE A 177 11.58 -19.68 -12.83
CA ILE A 177 12.89 -19.24 -13.30
C ILE A 177 14.02 -19.97 -12.56
N SER A 178 13.86 -20.17 -11.25
CA SER A 178 14.89 -20.80 -10.41
C SER A 178 15.04 -22.29 -10.68
N THR A 179 14.01 -22.96 -11.18
CA THR A 179 14.00 -24.39 -11.49
C THR A 179 13.77 -24.63 -12.99
N TYR A 180 14.83 -24.92 -13.75
CA TYR A 180 14.69 -25.36 -15.13
C TYR A 180 14.50 -26.88 -15.19
N ASP A 181 13.27 -27.30 -15.47
CA ASP A 181 12.86 -28.71 -15.56
C ASP A 181 12.22 -29.04 -16.92
N GLY A 182 12.93 -28.72 -18.01
CA GLY A 182 12.57 -29.11 -19.37
C GLY A 182 11.11 -28.82 -19.77
N GLU A 183 10.33 -29.87 -20.04
CA GLU A 183 8.92 -29.76 -20.45
C GLU A 183 8.03 -29.14 -19.37
N GLN A 184 8.28 -29.43 -18.08
CA GLN A 184 7.50 -28.87 -16.98
C GLN A 184 7.70 -27.36 -16.87
N HIS A 185 8.89 -26.86 -17.20
CA HIS A 185 9.16 -25.41 -17.25
C HIS A 185 8.29 -24.73 -18.32
N ILE A 186 8.11 -25.34 -19.49
CA ILE A 186 7.26 -24.80 -20.56
C ILE A 186 5.79 -24.75 -20.11
N VAL A 187 5.28 -25.83 -19.51
CA VAL A 187 3.90 -25.90 -18.99
C VAL A 187 3.67 -24.85 -17.89
N ASN A 188 4.64 -24.68 -16.99
CA ASN A 188 4.57 -23.67 -15.92
C ASN A 188 4.54 -22.25 -16.49
N MET A 189 5.39 -21.95 -17.48
CA MET A 189 5.44 -20.65 -18.14
C MET A 189 4.15 -20.34 -18.91
N GLN A 190 3.57 -21.32 -19.61
CA GLN A 190 2.27 -21.18 -20.28
C GLN A 190 1.14 -20.92 -19.28
N THR A 191 1.11 -21.68 -18.18
CA THR A 191 0.11 -21.51 -17.11
C THR A 191 0.22 -20.13 -16.48
N LEU A 192 1.45 -19.67 -16.21
CA LEU A 192 1.72 -18.35 -15.65
C LEU A 192 1.29 -17.23 -16.62
N SER A 193 1.62 -17.36 -17.90
CA SER A 193 1.23 -16.42 -18.95
C SER A 193 -0.30 -16.26 -19.01
N ALA A 194 -1.04 -17.36 -19.06
CA ALA A 194 -2.50 -17.33 -19.08
C ALA A 194 -3.11 -16.64 -17.85
N ARG A 195 -2.53 -16.86 -16.65
CA ARG A 195 -2.99 -16.21 -15.42
C ARG A 195 -2.68 -14.71 -15.38
N LEU A 196 -1.50 -14.30 -15.86
CA LEU A 196 -1.13 -12.89 -15.98
C LEU A 196 -2.04 -12.15 -16.96
N LEU A 197 -2.34 -12.74 -18.12
CA LEU A 197 -3.25 -12.18 -19.12
C LEU A 197 -4.68 -12.04 -18.56
N ARG A 198 -5.17 -13.06 -17.84
CA ARG A 198 -6.46 -12.98 -17.14
C ARG A 198 -6.48 -11.86 -16.11
N CYS A 199 -5.41 -11.68 -15.34
CA CYS A 199 -5.32 -10.60 -14.36
C CYS A 199 -5.35 -9.23 -15.03
N GLU A 200 -4.64 -9.06 -16.15
CA GLU A 200 -4.67 -7.85 -16.98
C GLU A 200 -6.09 -7.53 -17.48
N GLU A 201 -6.81 -8.53 -17.99
CA GLU A 201 -8.21 -8.39 -18.43
C GLU A 201 -9.14 -7.99 -17.29
N GLN A 202 -8.98 -8.59 -16.10
CA GLN A 202 -9.76 -8.25 -14.91
C GLN A 202 -9.53 -6.80 -14.48
N LEU A 203 -8.27 -6.32 -14.52
CA LEU A 203 -7.94 -4.94 -14.22
C LEU A 203 -8.55 -3.98 -15.25
N GLU A 204 -8.52 -4.31 -16.54
CA GLU A 204 -9.18 -3.52 -17.59
C GLU A 204 -10.69 -3.41 -17.38
N ASN A 205 -11.34 -4.53 -17.07
CA ASN A 205 -12.77 -4.57 -16.82
C ASN A 205 -13.13 -3.79 -15.55
N TRP A 206 -12.32 -3.88 -14.50
CA TRP A 206 -12.47 -3.08 -13.29
C TRP A 206 -12.39 -1.59 -13.60
N GLN A 207 -11.38 -1.14 -14.37
CA GLN A 207 -11.24 0.28 -14.73
C GLN A 207 -12.47 0.78 -15.50
N LYS A 208 -12.98 0.01 -16.46
CA LYS A 208 -14.20 0.38 -17.22
C LYS A 208 -15.40 0.59 -16.29
N GLN A 209 -15.55 -0.24 -15.27
CA GLN A 209 -16.66 -0.16 -14.30
C GLN A 209 -16.48 0.98 -13.28
N ALA A 210 -15.26 1.16 -12.76
CA ALA A 210 -14.97 2.07 -11.67
C ALA A 210 -14.61 3.49 -12.13
N SER A 211 -14.24 3.68 -13.40
CA SER A 211 -13.70 4.95 -13.94
C SER A 211 -14.56 6.15 -13.63
N GLN A 212 -15.88 6.10 -13.85
CA GLN A 212 -16.74 7.26 -13.65
C GLN A 212 -16.78 7.71 -12.17
N GLN A 213 -16.88 6.77 -11.23
CA GLN A 213 -16.92 7.09 -9.80
C GLN A 213 -15.56 7.57 -9.28
N LEU A 214 -14.48 6.94 -9.74
CA LEU A 214 -13.12 7.33 -9.35
C LEU A 214 -12.73 8.70 -9.87
N MET A 215 -13.10 9.04 -11.12
CA MET A 215 -12.81 10.36 -11.69
C MET A 215 -13.51 11.47 -10.90
N ILE A 216 -14.77 11.27 -10.50
CA ILE A 216 -15.49 12.21 -9.61
C ILE A 216 -14.76 12.34 -8.26
N GLY A 217 -14.28 11.22 -7.71
CA GLY A 217 -13.47 11.23 -6.50
C GLY A 217 -12.17 12.02 -6.67
N GLU A 218 -11.43 11.79 -7.75
CA GLU A 218 -10.15 12.47 -8.05
C GLU A 218 -10.30 13.99 -8.26
N GLU A 219 -11.49 14.50 -8.59
CA GLU A 219 -11.73 15.93 -8.73
C GLU A 219 -11.81 16.67 -7.39
N THR A 220 -12.07 15.98 -6.29
CA THR A 220 -12.16 16.62 -4.97
C THR A 220 -10.77 17.05 -4.47
N GLN A 221 -10.75 18.12 -3.68
CA GLN A 221 -9.51 18.70 -3.11
C GLN A 221 -9.23 18.22 -1.68
N ASP A 222 -10.07 17.34 -1.14
CA ASP A 222 -10.02 16.82 0.23
C ASP A 222 -9.34 15.43 0.30
N ALA A 223 -9.42 14.79 1.47
CA ALA A 223 -8.91 13.43 1.69
C ALA A 223 -9.52 12.39 0.73
N THR A 224 -10.74 12.60 0.25
CA THR A 224 -11.41 11.72 -0.71
C THR A 224 -10.66 11.70 -2.04
N GLY A 225 -10.22 12.86 -2.52
CA GLY A 225 -9.51 13.00 -3.79
C GLY A 225 -8.09 12.44 -3.73
N LEU A 226 -7.43 12.59 -2.58
CA LEU A 226 -6.15 11.91 -2.31
C LEU A 226 -6.31 10.39 -2.30
N ALA A 227 -7.34 9.88 -1.63
CA ALA A 227 -7.62 8.45 -1.57
C ALA A 227 -7.96 7.85 -2.94
N ALA A 228 -8.82 8.51 -3.72
CA ALA A 228 -9.17 8.10 -5.08
C ALA A 228 -7.94 8.12 -6.00
N SER A 229 -7.13 9.18 -5.92
CA SER A 229 -5.88 9.29 -6.68
C SER A 229 -4.91 8.17 -6.33
N HIS A 230 -4.83 7.79 -5.05
CA HIS A 230 -3.93 6.74 -4.60
C HIS A 230 -4.40 5.37 -5.09
N LEU A 231 -5.69 5.07 -4.98
CA LEU A 231 -6.25 3.82 -5.50
C LEU A 231 -6.01 3.67 -7.00
N MET A 232 -6.15 4.77 -7.76
CA MET A 232 -5.84 4.78 -9.19
C MET A 232 -4.35 4.59 -9.46
N SER A 233 -3.47 5.20 -8.66
CA SER A 233 -2.02 4.96 -8.74
C SER A 233 -1.65 3.50 -8.45
N ILE A 234 -2.33 2.85 -7.48
CA ILE A 234 -2.16 1.42 -7.18
C ILE A 234 -2.59 0.57 -8.38
N TYR A 235 -3.77 0.86 -8.95
CA TYR A 235 -4.23 0.21 -10.17
C TYR A 235 -3.18 0.27 -11.29
N TRP A 236 -2.67 1.46 -11.59
CA TRP A 236 -1.65 1.63 -12.64
C TRP A 236 -0.34 0.92 -12.28
N ALA A 237 0.06 0.91 -11.01
CA ALA A 237 1.27 0.21 -10.59
C ALA A 237 1.17 -1.30 -10.83
N TYR A 238 0.06 -1.93 -10.48
CA TYR A 238 -0.13 -3.37 -10.75
C TYR A 238 -0.24 -3.68 -12.24
N ARG A 239 -0.89 -2.82 -13.03
CA ARG A 239 -0.86 -2.91 -14.50
C ARG A 239 0.57 -2.85 -15.04
N VAL A 240 1.40 -1.91 -14.58
CA VAL A 240 2.83 -1.81 -14.98
C VAL A 240 3.61 -3.06 -14.57
N LEU A 241 3.37 -3.59 -13.37
CA LEU A 241 4.02 -4.83 -12.93
C LEU A 241 3.68 -6.02 -13.83
N ILE A 242 2.39 -6.26 -14.07
CA ILE A 242 1.92 -7.38 -14.90
C ILE A 242 2.41 -7.21 -16.33
N ARG A 243 2.21 -6.02 -16.91
CA ARG A 243 2.67 -5.70 -18.26
C ARG A 243 4.17 -5.87 -18.39
N GLY A 244 4.95 -5.29 -17.48
CA GLY A 244 6.41 -5.42 -17.50
C GLY A 244 6.89 -6.87 -17.40
N VAL A 245 6.23 -7.71 -16.60
CA VAL A 245 6.54 -9.15 -16.54
C VAL A 245 6.22 -9.81 -17.88
N LEU A 246 5.01 -9.63 -18.40
CA LEU A 246 4.66 -10.20 -19.69
C LEU A 246 5.76 -9.81 -20.72
N GLU A 247 6.19 -8.53 -20.73
CA GLU A 247 7.07 -7.91 -21.76
C GLU A 247 8.44 -8.54 -21.74
N ASN A 248 9.00 -8.67 -20.52
CA ASN A 248 10.32 -9.24 -20.30
C ASN A 248 10.41 -10.72 -20.71
N TYR A 249 9.32 -11.47 -20.58
CA TYR A 249 9.27 -12.90 -20.92
C TYR A 249 8.60 -13.19 -22.27
N GLN A 250 8.33 -12.15 -23.07
CA GLN A 250 7.74 -12.28 -24.42
C GLN A 250 6.43 -13.06 -24.45
N PHE A 251 5.62 -12.96 -23.40
CA PHE A 251 4.27 -13.54 -23.34
C PHE A 251 3.25 -12.80 -24.25
N TYR A 252 3.71 -12.09 -25.29
CA TYR A 252 3.04 -10.97 -25.99
C TYR A 252 2.21 -11.35 -27.19
N GLN A 253 2.16 -12.63 -27.56
CA GLN A 253 1.51 -13.02 -28.81
C GLN A 253 0.02 -12.61 -28.88
N GLU A 254 -0.57 -12.19 -27.76
CA GLU A 254 -2.00 -11.85 -27.62
C GLU A 254 -2.30 -10.37 -27.30
N ILE A 255 -1.30 -9.47 -27.20
CA ILE A 255 -1.56 -8.07 -26.78
C ILE A 255 -1.87 -7.18 -28.00
N PRO A 256 -3.06 -6.54 -28.07
CA PRO A 256 -3.42 -5.66 -29.18
C PRO A 256 -2.49 -4.43 -29.27
N ALA A 257 -2.15 -4.01 -30.49
CA ALA A 257 -1.37 -2.79 -30.72
C ALA A 257 -2.05 -1.50 -30.22
N SER A 258 -3.37 -1.54 -30.01
CA SER A 258 -4.17 -0.46 -29.42
C SER A 258 -4.13 -0.44 -27.89
N ALA A 259 -3.47 -1.40 -27.25
CA ALA A 259 -3.34 -1.43 -25.80
C ALA A 259 -2.51 -0.24 -25.30
N ILE A 260 -2.85 0.26 -24.12
CA ILE A 260 -2.13 1.34 -23.46
C ILE A 260 -0.66 0.92 -23.30
N SER A 261 0.27 1.78 -23.71
CA SER A 261 1.70 1.47 -23.62
C SER A 261 2.19 1.51 -22.17
N LEU A 262 3.25 0.75 -21.85
CA LEU A 262 3.87 0.78 -20.53
C LEU A 262 4.33 2.20 -20.12
N SER A 263 4.78 3.02 -21.08
CA SER A 263 5.10 4.43 -20.82
C SER A 263 3.88 5.24 -20.41
N GLU A 264 2.77 5.07 -21.11
CA GLU A 264 1.53 5.80 -20.79
C GLU A 264 0.97 5.38 -19.42
N MET A 265 1.07 4.10 -19.05
CA MET A 265 0.70 3.63 -17.70
C MET A 265 1.57 4.31 -16.62
N ARG A 266 2.88 4.42 -16.85
CA ARG A 266 3.80 5.13 -15.94
C ARG A 266 3.47 6.61 -15.82
N ASP A 267 3.17 7.27 -16.94
CA ASP A 267 2.80 8.69 -16.96
C ASP A 267 1.48 8.93 -16.21
N ASN A 268 0.56 7.97 -16.21
CA ASN A 268 -0.64 8.02 -15.38
C ASN A 268 -0.35 7.96 -13.87
N ILE A 269 0.69 7.24 -13.44
CA ILE A 269 1.16 7.24 -12.04
C ILE A 269 1.81 8.60 -11.73
N LEU A 270 2.76 9.02 -12.54
CA LEU A 270 3.55 10.23 -12.33
C LEU A 270 2.68 11.49 -12.30
N ARG A 271 1.68 11.62 -13.18
CA ARG A 271 0.73 12.75 -13.15
C ARG A 271 0.01 12.90 -11.81
N ARG A 272 -0.26 11.81 -11.10
CA ARG A 272 -0.95 11.81 -9.79
C ARG A 272 -0.02 12.15 -8.63
N THR A 273 1.29 11.92 -8.77
CA THR A 273 2.30 12.22 -7.72
C THR A 273 2.26 13.67 -7.26
N VAL A 274 1.95 14.61 -8.16
CA VAL A 274 1.88 16.04 -7.85
C VAL A 274 0.89 16.33 -6.71
N ARG A 275 -0.22 15.59 -6.63
CA ARG A 275 -1.22 15.79 -5.57
C ARG A 275 -0.67 15.41 -4.19
N PHE A 276 0.17 14.37 -4.14
CA PHE A 276 0.83 13.86 -2.93
C PHE A 276 2.08 14.65 -2.52
N SER A 277 2.53 15.58 -3.37
CA SER A 277 3.63 16.50 -3.07
C SER A 277 3.14 17.83 -2.50
N SER A 278 1.83 18.07 -2.50
CA SER A 278 1.25 19.30 -1.93
C SER A 278 1.32 19.29 -0.40
N ALA A 279 1.54 20.46 0.22
CA ALA A 279 1.51 20.59 1.68
C ALA A 279 0.19 20.08 2.30
N LYS A 280 -0.92 20.19 1.56
CA LYS A 280 -2.25 19.73 1.97
C LYS A 280 -2.39 18.21 2.02
N SER A 281 -1.57 17.47 1.28
CA SER A 281 -1.60 16.01 1.31
C SER A 281 -1.02 15.38 2.58
N GLY A 282 -0.35 16.22 3.39
CA GLY A 282 0.23 15.79 4.64
C GLY A 282 1.28 14.71 4.49
N TRP A 283 1.53 14.04 5.60
CA TRP A 283 2.40 12.88 5.57
C TRP A 283 1.73 11.63 5.00
N PHE A 284 0.40 11.50 5.12
CA PHE A 284 -0.36 10.41 4.49
C PHE A 284 -0.04 10.30 2.99
N GLY A 285 -0.11 11.42 2.26
CA GLY A 285 0.20 11.44 0.83
C GLY A 285 1.63 11.00 0.51
N LYS A 286 2.60 11.47 1.29
CA LYS A 286 4.02 11.11 1.13
C LYS A 286 4.29 9.61 1.40
N GLN A 287 3.57 8.99 2.35
CA GLN A 287 3.75 7.57 2.67
C GLN A 287 3.18 6.64 1.59
N ILE A 288 1.95 6.89 1.16
CA ILE A 288 1.21 5.95 0.31
C ILE A 288 1.70 5.92 -1.14
N ILE A 289 2.28 7.02 -1.62
CA ILE A 289 2.73 7.14 -3.02
C ILE A 289 4.02 6.37 -3.33
N GLY A 290 4.73 5.89 -2.30
CA GLY A 290 6.04 5.24 -2.46
C GLY A 290 6.02 4.01 -3.35
N PHE A 291 5.08 3.08 -3.15
CA PHE A 291 5.00 1.87 -3.98
C PHE A 291 4.69 2.18 -5.45
N PRO A 292 3.62 2.94 -5.80
CA PRO A 292 3.33 3.23 -7.21
C PRO A 292 4.49 3.91 -7.94
N VAL A 293 5.15 4.86 -7.28
CA VAL A 293 6.31 5.56 -7.86
C VAL A 293 7.49 4.62 -8.02
N GLY A 294 7.78 3.77 -7.03
CA GLY A 294 8.84 2.77 -7.11
C GLY A 294 8.65 1.82 -8.29
N VAL A 295 7.42 1.35 -8.53
CA VAL A 295 7.09 0.55 -9.72
C VAL A 295 7.31 1.34 -11.00
N ALA A 296 6.79 2.57 -11.08
CA ALA A 296 6.95 3.41 -12.27
C ALA A 296 8.42 3.69 -12.61
N MET A 297 9.28 3.82 -11.60
CA MET A 297 10.73 4.00 -11.78
C MET A 297 11.41 2.71 -12.23
N ARG A 298 11.04 1.55 -11.66
CA ARG A 298 11.64 0.25 -12.01
C ARG A 298 11.49 -0.11 -13.48
N PHE A 299 10.35 0.23 -14.08
CA PHE A 299 10.07 -0.03 -15.49
C PHE A 299 10.27 1.21 -16.37
N ALA A 300 11.06 2.18 -15.92
CA ALA A 300 11.44 3.31 -16.75
C ALA A 300 12.40 2.88 -17.87
N PRO A 301 12.28 3.45 -19.08
CA PRO A 301 13.27 3.23 -20.12
C PRO A 301 14.64 3.72 -19.61
N PRO A 302 15.74 3.05 -20.00
CA PRO A 302 17.08 3.51 -19.65
C PRO A 302 17.26 4.95 -20.12
N ALA A 303 17.69 5.83 -19.21
CA ALA A 303 17.86 7.24 -19.48
C ALA A 303 18.79 7.43 -20.69
N ARG A 304 18.29 8.06 -21.75
CA ARG A 304 19.16 8.63 -22.78
C ARG A 304 19.80 9.86 -22.12
N THR A 305 21.10 9.79 -21.86
CA THR A 305 21.97 10.78 -21.19
C THR A 305 22.03 10.66 -19.66
N GLY A 306 23.27 10.53 -19.17
CA GLY A 306 23.60 10.19 -17.80
C GLY A 306 23.43 11.38 -16.87
N GLU A 307 22.53 11.21 -15.91
CA GLU A 307 22.57 11.73 -14.54
C GLU A 307 21.23 11.35 -13.89
N TYR A 308 21.22 10.22 -13.17
CA TYR A 308 20.07 9.87 -12.32
C TYR A 308 20.12 10.73 -11.05
N PRO A 309 19.02 11.38 -10.62
CA PRO A 309 18.95 11.94 -9.27
C PRO A 309 18.94 10.80 -8.26
N ALA A 310 19.70 10.96 -7.17
CA ALA A 310 19.96 10.02 -6.07
C ALA A 310 18.74 9.41 -5.33
N ILE A 311 17.52 9.65 -5.82
CA ILE A 311 16.26 9.10 -5.28
C ILE A 311 16.08 7.62 -5.69
N CYS A 312 16.69 7.18 -6.80
CA CYS A 312 16.52 5.82 -7.33
C CYS A 312 17.19 4.70 -6.49
N GLU A 313 18.32 4.98 -5.83
CA GLU A 313 19.05 3.96 -5.06
C GLU A 313 18.35 3.60 -3.75
N THR A 314 17.65 4.55 -3.13
CA THR A 314 16.99 4.33 -1.83
C THR A 314 15.69 3.51 -1.95
N VAL A 315 15.04 3.52 -3.11
CA VAL A 315 13.77 2.80 -3.33
C VAL A 315 13.99 1.35 -3.79
N SER A 316 15.01 1.08 -4.62
CA SER A 316 15.37 -0.29 -5.00
C SER A 316 15.81 -1.15 -3.81
N ALA A 317 16.56 -0.57 -2.87
CA ALA A 317 17.06 -1.30 -1.68
C ALA A 317 15.97 -1.66 -0.66
N ARG A 318 14.74 -1.14 -0.79
CA ARG A 318 13.60 -1.48 0.09
C ARG A 318 12.65 -2.50 -0.51
N LEU A 319 12.86 -2.91 -1.76
CA LEU A 319 12.01 -3.85 -2.50
C LEU A 319 12.76 -5.12 -2.96
N SER A 320 14.00 -5.29 -2.49
CA SER A 320 14.82 -6.51 -2.57
C SER A 320 14.90 -7.16 -1.19
#